data_AF-A0AA38PP57-F1
#
_entry.id   AF-A0AA38PP57-F1
#
_cell.length_a   1.000
_cell.length_b   1.000
_cell.length_c   1.000
_cell.angle_alpha   90.00
_cell.angle_beta   90.00
_cell.angle_gamma   90.00
#
_symmetry.space_group_name_H-M   'P 1'
#
loop_
_entity.id
_entity.type
_entity.pdbx_description
1 polymer ?
#
loop_
_entity_poly.entity_id
_entity_poly.type
_entity_poly.pdbx_seq_one_letter_code
_entity_poly.pdbx_strand_id
1 'polypeptide(L)'
;NIKPDDIARLDPGRMLNDSLIEFGLRFWHHGLTISHPRLAEDVFVFSPFFYSVLEANSPEEAYKRVKTWTLRGKIQVDIFSKRYLVVPIHDR
;
A
#
# COMPACT_ATOMS: atom_id res chain seq x y z
N ASN A 1 -12.06 -1.05 5.22
CA ASN A 1 -13.29 -0.95 6.02
C ASN A 1 -12.89 -0.17 7.26
N ILE A 2 -13.31 1.10 7.38
CA ILE A 2 -12.89 1.98 8.48
C ILE A 2 -13.88 1.82 9.62
N LYS A 3 -13.38 1.56 10.83
CA LYS A 3 -14.17 1.40 12.05
C LYS A 3 -14.20 2.72 12.85
N PRO A 4 -15.21 2.91 13.72
CA PRO A 4 -15.24 4.09 14.61
C PRO A 4 -13.95 4.29 15.41
N ASP A 5 -13.35 3.21 15.92
CA ASP A 5 -12.09 3.27 16.68
C ASP A 5 -10.89 3.72 15.83
N ASP A 6 -10.93 3.48 14.51
CA ASP A 6 -9.90 4.01 13.60
C ASP A 6 -9.96 5.53 13.57
N ILE A 7 -11.15 6.13 13.60
CA ILE A 7 -11.32 7.60 13.58
C ILE A 7 -10.62 8.26 14.77
N ALA A 8 -10.70 7.64 15.95
CA ALA A 8 -10.06 8.14 17.15
C ALA A 8 -8.51 8.16 17.03
N ARG A 9 -7.90 7.46 16.07
CA ARG A 9 -6.45 7.52 15.80
C ARG A 9 -6.04 8.75 14.98
N LEU A 10 -7.00 9.53 14.46
CA LEU A 10 -6.73 10.79 13.77
C LEU A 10 -6.52 11.97 14.74
N ASP A 11 -6.81 11.79 16.04
CA ASP A 11 -6.59 12.83 17.04
C ASP A 11 -5.10 13.20 17.14
N PRO A 12 -4.76 14.47 17.41
CA PRO A 12 -3.38 14.91 17.57
C PRO A 12 -2.61 14.07 18.59
N GLY A 13 -1.37 13.73 18.25
CA GLY A 13 -0.47 12.95 19.13
C GLY A 13 -0.73 11.44 19.14
N ARG A 14 -1.67 10.93 18.33
CA ARG A 14 -1.89 9.48 18.18
C ARG A 14 -1.24 8.95 16.91
N MET A 15 -0.71 7.72 16.99
CA MET A 15 -0.24 7.01 15.82
C MET A 15 -1.41 6.48 15.00
N LEU A 16 -1.38 6.74 13.69
CA LEU A 16 -2.24 6.11 12.71
C LEU A 16 -2.04 4.59 12.75
N ASN A 17 -3.10 3.84 12.45
CA ASN A 17 -3.01 2.39 12.29
C ASN A 17 -2.99 2.01 10.80
N ASP A 18 -2.73 0.74 10.53
CA ASP A 18 -2.60 0.23 9.17
C ASP A 18 -3.87 0.45 8.34
N SER A 19 -5.06 0.35 8.95
CA SER A 19 -6.35 0.60 8.30
C SER A 19 -6.44 2.04 7.76
N LEU A 20 -6.02 3.02 8.56
CA LEU A 20 -6.02 4.43 8.16
C LEU A 20 -4.95 4.74 7.13
N ILE A 21 -3.75 4.16 7.27
CA ILE A 21 -2.67 4.34 6.28
C ILE A 21 -3.12 3.76 4.94
N GLU A 22 -3.65 2.54 4.93
CA GLU A 22 -4.18 1.91 3.72
C GLU A 22 -5.31 2.74 3.10
N PHE A 23 -6.24 3.24 3.91
CA PHE A 23 -7.32 4.11 3.42
C PHE A 23 -6.77 5.41 2.81
N GLY A 24 -5.87 6.09 3.50
CA GLY A 24 -5.27 7.35 3.02
C GLY A 24 -4.54 7.17 1.68
N LEU A 25 -3.78 6.09 1.54
CA LEU A 25 -3.09 5.76 0.29
C LEU A 25 -4.06 5.48 -0.86
N ARG A 26 -5.14 4.74 -0.60
CA ARG A 26 -6.20 4.48 -1.60
C ARG A 26 -6.94 5.76 -1.99
N PHE A 27 -7.27 6.60 -1.02
CA PHE A 27 -7.93 7.88 -1.23
C PHE A 27 -7.07 8.82 -2.07
N TRP A 28 -5.78 8.93 -1.73
CA TRP A 28 -4.81 9.71 -2.49
C TRP A 28 -4.65 9.20 -3.93
N HIS A 29 -4.45 7.88 -4.11
CA HIS A 29 -4.31 7.30 -5.45
C HIS A 29 -5.57 7.51 -6.29
N HIS A 30 -6.77 7.40 -5.69
CA HIS A 30 -8.02 7.75 -6.38
C HIS A 30 -8.06 9.22 -6.81
N GLY A 31 -7.67 10.16 -5.94
CA GLY A 31 -7.53 11.57 -6.32
C GLY A 31 -6.53 11.78 -7.47
N LEU A 32 -5.47 10.97 -7.52
CA LEU A 32 -4.50 10.97 -8.62
C LEU A 32 -5.13 10.47 -9.92
N THR A 33 -5.98 9.43 -9.88
CA THR A 33 -6.70 8.94 -11.08
C THR A 33 -7.61 9.99 -11.70
N ILE A 34 -8.13 10.92 -10.89
CA ILE A 34 -9.00 12.01 -11.36
C ILE A 34 -8.16 13.20 -11.87
N SER A 35 -7.16 13.63 -11.09
CA SER A 35 -6.40 14.84 -11.40
C SER A 35 -5.28 14.62 -12.43
N HIS A 36 -4.61 13.47 -12.39
CA HIS A 36 -3.47 13.13 -13.24
C HIS A 36 -3.50 11.64 -13.67
N PRO A 37 -4.45 11.23 -14.54
CA PRO A 37 -4.68 9.82 -14.86
C PRO A 37 -3.43 9.07 -15.33
N ARG A 38 -2.63 9.69 -16.21
CA ARG A 38 -1.37 9.10 -16.71
C ARG A 38 -0.37 8.83 -15.58
N LEU A 39 -0.26 9.74 -14.62
CA LEU A 39 0.62 9.53 -13.47
C LEU A 39 0.09 8.42 -12.57
N ALA A 40 -1.23 8.32 -12.41
CA ALA A 40 -1.85 7.25 -11.62
C ALA A 40 -1.60 5.86 -12.21
N GLU A 41 -1.54 5.73 -13.54
CA GLU A 41 -1.18 4.49 -14.24
C GLU A 41 0.27 4.08 -14.01
N ASP A 42 1.16 5.05 -13.80
CA ASP A 42 2.59 4.86 -13.57
C ASP A 42 2.97 4.64 -12.09
N VAL A 43 1.98 4.69 -11.20
CA VAL A 43 2.17 4.52 -9.75
C VAL A 43 1.56 3.18 -9.31
N PHE A 44 2.37 2.35 -8.65
CA PHE A 44 1.89 1.18 -7.94
C PHE A 44 2.12 1.35 -6.44
N VAL A 45 1.05 1.16 -5.65
CA VAL A 45 1.09 1.30 -4.18
C VAL A 45 0.94 -0.07 -3.55
N PHE A 46 1.94 -0.48 -2.77
CA PHE A 46 1.87 -1.68 -1.97
C PHE A 46 1.03 -1.47 -0.71
N SER A 47 0.47 -2.56 -0.18
CA SER A 47 -0.15 -2.57 1.14
C SER A 47 0.89 -2.25 2.23
N PRO A 48 0.50 -1.57 3.33
CA PRO A 48 1.41 -1.26 4.45
C PRO A 48 2.11 -2.49 5.05
N PHE A 49 1.50 -3.67 4.93
CA PHE A 49 2.04 -4.92 5.44
C PHE A 49 3.15 -5.53 4.55
N PHE A 50 3.40 -4.99 3.36
CA PHE A 50 4.29 -5.61 2.37
C PHE A 50 5.72 -5.69 2.89
N TYR A 51 6.23 -4.57 3.39
CA TYR A 51 7.60 -4.48 3.88
C TYR A 51 7.82 -5.38 5.10
N SER A 52 6.87 -5.42 6.04
CA SER A 52 6.96 -6.28 7.22
C SER A 52 7.08 -7.77 6.87
N VAL A 53 6.43 -8.21 5.78
CA VAL A 53 6.58 -9.60 5.31
C VAL A 53 7.97 -9.83 4.70
N LEU A 54 8.50 -8.85 3.96
CA LEU A 54 9.85 -8.94 3.39
C LEU A 54 10.92 -9.01 4.48
N GLU A 55 10.80 -8.16 5.49
CA GLU A 55 11.78 -8.06 6.58
C GLU A 55 11.76 -9.29 7.50
N ALA A 56 10.58 -9.85 7.78
CA ALA A 56 10.43 -10.94 8.74
C ALA A 56 10.81 -12.34 8.19
N ASN A 57 11.16 -12.48 6.92
CA ASN A 57 11.39 -13.78 6.28
C ASN A 57 12.67 -13.75 5.41
N SER A 58 13.21 -14.92 5.08
CA SER A 58 14.25 -14.99 4.04
C SER A 58 13.71 -14.52 2.69
N PRO A 59 14.55 -14.07 1.75
CA PRO A 59 14.10 -13.61 0.43
C PRO A 59 13.20 -14.61 -0.29
N GLU A 60 13.51 -15.90 -0.24
CA GLU A 60 12.75 -16.96 -0.91
C GLU A 60 11.36 -17.16 -0.28
N GLU A 61 11.28 -17.09 1.05
CA GLU A 61 10.02 -17.23 1.79
C GLU A 61 9.15 -15.99 1.67
N ALA A 62 9.75 -14.81 1.80
CA ALA A 62 9.12 -13.53 1.59
C ALA A 62 8.46 -13.48 0.20
N TYR A 63 9.22 -13.81 -0.86
CA TYR A 63 8.70 -13.82 -2.22
C TYR A 63 7.46 -14.74 -2.36
N LYS A 64 7.51 -15.96 -1.81
CA LYS A 64 6.36 -16.89 -1.86
C LYS A 64 5.10 -16.31 -1.22
N ARG A 65 5.25 -15.50 -0.15
CA ARG A 65 4.13 -14.86 0.57
C ARG A 65 3.59 -13.63 -0.15
N VAL A 66 4.44 -12.87 -0.85
CA VAL A 66 4.05 -11.59 -1.48
C VAL A 66 3.85 -11.66 -2.99
N LYS A 67 4.16 -12.78 -3.66
CA LYS A 67 4.05 -12.92 -5.12
C LYS A 67 2.67 -12.57 -5.69
N THR A 68 1.60 -12.71 -4.90
CA THR A 68 0.23 -12.39 -5.31
C THR A 68 -0.15 -10.93 -5.07
N TRP A 69 0.68 -10.15 -4.40
CA TRP A 69 0.36 -8.76 -4.00
C TRP A 69 0.44 -7.78 -5.17
N THR A 70 1.01 -8.23 -6.28
CA THR A 70 1.01 -7.55 -7.58
C THR A 70 -0.18 -7.95 -8.44
N LEU A 71 -1.13 -8.74 -7.93
CA LEU A 71 -2.39 -9.04 -8.62
C LEU A 71 -3.42 -7.93 -8.40
N ARG A 72 -4.10 -7.51 -9.47
CA ARG A 72 -5.36 -6.75 -9.41
C ARG A 72 -6.49 -7.65 -9.90
N GLY A 73 -7.21 -8.25 -8.96
CA GLY A 73 -8.18 -9.31 -9.27
C GLY A 73 -7.46 -10.55 -9.78
N LYS A 74 -7.66 -10.88 -11.06
CA LYS A 74 -7.00 -12.02 -11.73
C LYS A 74 -5.83 -11.62 -12.64
N ILE A 75 -5.52 -10.33 -12.72
CA ILE A 75 -4.53 -9.78 -13.66
C ILE A 75 -3.23 -9.49 -12.91
N GLN A 76 -2.13 -10.05 -13.42
CA GLN A 76 -0.79 -9.72 -12.97
C GLN A 76 -0.44 -8.30 -13.40
N VAL A 77 -0.13 -7.42 -12.45
CA VAL A 77 0.42 -6.10 -12.74
C VAL A 77 1.92 -6.24 -12.93
N ASP A 78 2.40 -5.77 -14.08
CA ASP A 78 3.83 -5.55 -14.29
C ASP A 78 4.27 -4.30 -13.52
N ILE A 79 4.88 -4.50 -12.36
CA ILE A 79 5.41 -3.41 -11.53
C ILE A 79 6.69 -2.79 -12.10
N PHE A 80 7.41 -3.48 -13.00
CA PHE A 80 8.63 -2.94 -13.61
C PHE A 80 8.30 -1.94 -14.73
N SER A 81 7.09 -2.00 -15.28
CA SER A 81 6.57 -0.97 -16.20
C SER A 81 6.24 0.37 -15.52
N LYS A 82 6.21 0.42 -14.19
CA LYS A 82 5.78 1.58 -13.41
C LYS A 82 6.95 2.52 -13.15
N ARG A 83 6.69 3.83 -13.18
CA ARG A 83 7.72 4.84 -12.84
C ARG A 83 7.91 4.97 -11.33
N TYR A 84 6.87 4.70 -10.55
CA TYR A 84 6.92 4.84 -9.10
C TYR A 84 6.32 3.62 -8.40
N LEU A 85 7.08 3.08 -7.45
CA LEU A 85 6.61 2.07 -6.48
C LEU A 85 6.55 2.72 -5.11
N VAL A 86 5.36 2.77 -4.51
CA VAL A 86 5.16 3.29 -3.16
C VAL A 86 5.10 2.10 -2.21
N VAL A 87 6.08 2.01 -1.32
CA VAL A 87 6.17 0.99 -0.27
C VAL A 87 6.08 1.72 1.08
N PRO A 88 4.94 1.67 1.77
CA PRO A 88 4.84 2.21 3.12
C PRO A 88 5.70 1.37 4.06
N ILE A 89 6.53 2.04 4.86
CA ILE A 89 7.37 1.40 5.87
C ILE A 89 7.01 2.05 7.21
N HIS A 90 6.70 1.21 8.19
CA HIS A 90 6.63 1.63 9.58
C HIS A 90 7.87 1.09 10.28
N ASP A 91 8.82 1.98 10.56
CA ASP A 91 10.00 1.68 11.37
C ASP A 91 9.71 2.04 12.84
N ARG A 92 10.27 1.26 13.77
CA ARG A 92 10.07 1.44 15.22
C ARG A 92 11.17 2.23 15.88
#